data_AF-A0A9X2CLA9-F1
#
_entry.id   AF-A0A9X2CLA9-F1
#
_cell.length_a   1.000
_cell.length_b   1.000
_cell.length_c   1.000
_cell.angle_alpha   90.00
_cell.angle_beta   90.00
_cell.angle_gamma   90.00
#
_symmetry.space_group_name_H-M   'P 1'
#
loop_
_entity.id
_entity.type
_entity.pdbx_description
1 polymer ?
#
loop_
_entity_poly.entity_id
_entity_poly.type
_entity_poly.pdbx_seq_one_letter_code
_entity_poly.pdbx_strand_id
1 'polypeptide(L)'
;MKKLAVLPLSLLITGLLAGCASTSEPAVNPYPASTGERIEPASVAKFSNILAASKLQISTPNDKPGSKYELARDSNFTGVMNEHFYVDAGSQALVMNMEGYKLRNELRVHENFKTDKADTFYKLSAELMPINPRESVKDSPSKNDAMTFLQVHNKGTFDDGKHGVGYIPHPLLRLVYEADRKGIKDNYWAIIKNNNVNCSDASGNKQTADCKNAYIRLNLGEFEENVPTKFDIIVGDSKLVITRDGKEMVNHDITYWKDMLSYFKAGVYNQFENGKSEAHFYQLDYQIINK
;
A
#
# COMPACT_ATOMS: atom_id res chain seq x y z
N MET A 1 -49.33 69.86 11.15
CA MET A 1 -49.48 68.45 11.59
C MET A 1 -48.09 67.83 11.68
N LYS A 2 -47.51 67.75 12.88
CA LYS A 2 -46.19 67.14 13.13
C LYS A 2 -46.44 65.73 13.67
N LYS A 3 -46.00 64.70 12.94
CA LYS A 3 -46.15 63.29 13.35
C LYS A 3 -45.03 62.91 14.32
N LEU A 4 -45.44 62.40 15.48
CA LEU A 4 -44.57 61.82 16.51
C LEU A 4 -43.90 60.54 15.99
N ALA A 5 -42.60 60.41 16.26
CA ALA A 5 -41.82 59.22 16.02
C ALA A 5 -42.08 58.17 17.12
N VAL A 6 -42.25 56.91 16.73
CA VAL A 6 -42.24 55.74 17.61
C VAL A 6 -41.00 54.93 17.24
N LEU A 7 -40.04 54.83 18.15
CA LEU A 7 -38.92 53.89 18.04
C LEU A 7 -39.37 52.49 18.48
N PRO A 8 -39.10 51.43 17.71
CA PRO A 8 -39.10 50.08 18.25
C PRO A 8 -37.71 49.74 18.82
N LEU A 9 -37.73 49.18 20.02
CA LEU A 9 -36.59 48.68 20.78
C LEU A 9 -36.17 47.31 20.22
N SER A 10 -35.03 47.25 19.52
CA SER A 10 -34.46 46.00 19.03
C SER A 10 -33.69 45.30 20.14
N LEU A 11 -34.22 44.17 20.61
CA LEU A 11 -33.58 43.29 21.59
C LEU A 11 -32.46 42.50 20.90
N LEU A 12 -31.20 42.81 21.18
CA LEU A 12 -30.05 41.99 20.76
C LEU A 12 -29.93 40.79 21.71
N ILE A 13 -30.25 39.59 21.22
CA ILE A 13 -29.91 38.33 21.89
C ILE A 13 -28.58 37.86 21.28
N THR A 14 -27.47 38.15 21.95
CA THR A 14 -26.16 37.55 21.66
C THR A 14 -26.15 36.12 22.23
N GLY A 15 -26.51 35.16 21.39
CA GLY A 15 -26.26 33.75 21.67
C GLY A 15 -24.76 33.47 21.61
N LEU A 16 -24.14 33.17 22.76
CA LEU A 16 -22.82 32.53 22.80
C LEU A 16 -22.96 31.12 22.20
N LEU A 17 -22.52 30.96 20.96
CA LEU A 17 -22.17 29.65 20.41
C LEU A 17 -20.85 29.22 21.05
N ALA A 18 -20.94 28.47 22.14
CA ALA A 18 -19.83 27.68 22.65
C ALA A 18 -19.52 26.58 21.62
N GLY A 19 -18.66 26.88 20.66
CA GLY A 19 -18.07 25.88 19.78
C GLY A 19 -17.22 24.95 20.64
N CYS A 20 -17.65 23.71 20.79
CA CYS A 20 -16.79 22.63 21.26
C CYS A 20 -15.67 22.45 20.23
N ALA A 21 -14.56 23.16 20.43
CA ALA A 21 -13.31 22.83 19.75
C ALA A 21 -12.88 21.45 20.29
N SER A 22 -13.15 20.40 19.50
CA SER A 22 -12.55 19.10 19.74
C SER A 22 -11.04 19.25 19.49
N THR A 23 -10.28 19.48 20.55
CA THR A 23 -8.83 19.35 20.53
C THR A 23 -8.52 17.86 20.43
N SER A 24 -8.49 17.31 19.21
CA SER A 24 -7.90 15.99 18.99
C SER A 24 -6.41 16.11 19.32
N GLU A 25 -5.96 15.40 20.34
CA GLU A 25 -4.53 15.24 20.62
C GLU A 25 -3.84 14.67 19.37
N PRO A 26 -2.61 15.11 19.04
CA PRO A 26 -1.89 14.58 17.90
C PRO A 26 -1.66 13.08 18.09
N ALA A 27 -1.82 12.30 17.01
CA ALA A 27 -1.51 10.88 17.04
C ALA A 27 -0.02 10.67 17.35
N VAL A 28 0.28 9.74 18.26
CA VAL A 28 1.64 9.41 18.69
C VAL A 28 1.96 7.98 18.28
N ASN A 29 3.20 7.72 17.85
CA ASN A 29 3.68 6.36 17.63
C ASN A 29 3.53 5.52 18.91
N PRO A 30 2.69 4.47 18.93
CA PRO A 30 2.49 3.67 20.14
C PRO A 30 3.64 2.68 20.39
N TYR A 31 4.58 2.54 19.46
CA TYR A 31 5.68 1.58 19.54
C TYR A 31 6.93 2.19 20.17
N PRO A 32 7.76 1.36 20.85
CA PRO A 32 9.06 1.79 21.32
C PRO A 32 9.94 2.33 20.18
N ALA A 33 10.86 3.22 20.52
CA ALA A 33 11.85 3.72 19.57
C ALA A 33 12.74 2.59 19.03
N SER A 34 13.22 2.77 17.80
CA SER A 34 14.21 1.88 17.20
C SER A 34 15.52 1.90 17.97
N THR A 35 16.14 0.74 18.14
CA THR A 35 17.47 0.59 18.75
C THR A 35 18.57 0.44 17.72
N GLY A 36 18.22 0.12 16.46
CA GLY A 36 19.16 -0.18 15.38
C GLY A 36 19.74 -1.59 15.45
N GLU A 37 19.51 -2.33 16.54
CA GLU A 37 19.84 -3.74 16.66
C GLU A 37 18.92 -4.55 15.74
N ARG A 38 19.51 -5.45 14.96
CA ARG A 38 18.81 -6.24 13.95
C ARG A 38 18.66 -7.68 14.42
N ILE A 39 17.44 -8.19 14.35
CA ILE A 39 17.12 -9.59 14.62
C ILE A 39 16.44 -10.22 13.40
N GLU A 40 16.50 -11.55 13.33
CA GLU A 40 15.93 -12.30 12.21
C GLU A 40 14.40 -12.18 12.19
N PRO A 41 13.78 -11.84 11.04
CA PRO A 41 12.32 -11.80 10.92
C PRO A 41 11.62 -13.09 11.35
N ALA A 42 12.22 -14.26 11.06
CA ALA A 42 11.67 -15.56 11.45
C ALA A 42 11.61 -15.78 12.97
N SER A 43 12.37 -15.03 13.77
CA SER A 43 12.38 -15.12 15.24
C SER A 43 11.20 -14.39 15.91
N VAL A 44 10.42 -13.62 15.14
CA VAL A 44 9.38 -12.73 15.67
C VAL A 44 7.99 -13.27 15.33
N ALA A 45 7.31 -13.80 16.35
CA ALA A 45 6.08 -14.58 16.20
C ALA A 45 4.96 -13.87 15.41
N LYS A 46 4.81 -12.55 15.56
CA LYS A 46 3.77 -11.77 14.86
C LYS A 46 3.91 -11.76 13.33
N PHE A 47 5.08 -12.08 12.79
CA PHE A 47 5.30 -12.19 11.34
C PHE A 47 5.29 -13.63 10.82
N SER A 48 5.13 -14.63 11.70
CA SER A 48 5.21 -16.05 11.34
C SER A 48 4.25 -16.45 10.21
N ASN A 49 2.98 -16.01 10.29
CA ASN A 49 1.97 -16.32 9.28
C ASN A 49 2.34 -15.82 7.88
N ILE A 50 2.69 -14.54 7.75
CA ILE A 50 3.04 -13.98 6.44
C ILE A 50 4.31 -14.60 5.89
N LEU A 51 5.32 -14.88 6.75
CA LEU A 51 6.57 -15.50 6.32
C LEU A 51 6.35 -16.95 5.88
N ALA A 52 5.57 -17.73 6.62
CA ALA A 52 5.22 -19.11 6.29
C ALA A 52 4.40 -19.24 5.00
N ALA A 53 3.76 -18.16 4.55
CA ALA A 53 2.99 -18.10 3.32
C ALA A 53 3.73 -17.45 2.15
N SER A 54 4.99 -17.03 2.31
CA SER A 54 5.68 -16.16 1.34
C SER A 54 7.05 -16.64 0.95
N LYS A 55 7.58 -16.00 -0.10
CA LYS A 55 9.01 -15.91 -0.41
C LYS A 55 9.44 -14.46 -0.47
N LEU A 56 10.73 -14.19 -0.33
CA LEU A 56 11.27 -12.84 -0.49
C LEU A 56 11.67 -12.61 -1.94
N GLN A 57 11.18 -11.52 -2.55
CA GLN A 57 11.63 -11.00 -3.84
C GLN A 57 12.36 -9.69 -3.61
N ILE A 58 13.68 -9.71 -3.75
CA ILE A 58 14.54 -8.57 -3.41
C ILE A 58 15.51 -8.27 -4.56
N SER A 59 15.83 -6.99 -4.75
CA SER A 59 16.81 -6.49 -5.72
C SER A 59 18.16 -6.26 -5.05
N THR A 60 19.23 -6.18 -5.86
CA THR A 60 20.47 -5.54 -5.43
C THR A 60 20.29 -4.02 -5.54
N PRO A 61 20.67 -3.21 -4.53
CA PRO A 61 20.56 -1.76 -4.60
C PRO A 61 21.21 -1.17 -5.86
N ASN A 62 20.56 -0.19 -6.47
CA ASN A 62 21.04 0.51 -7.69
C ASN A 62 21.36 -0.39 -8.90
N ASP A 63 20.87 -1.62 -8.92
CA ASP A 63 20.96 -2.52 -10.06
C ASP A 63 19.99 -2.12 -11.20
N LYS A 64 20.04 -2.85 -12.31
CA LYS A 64 19.20 -2.63 -13.48
C LYS A 64 17.71 -2.58 -13.10
N PRO A 65 16.95 -1.57 -13.60
CA PRO A 65 15.52 -1.45 -13.36
C PRO A 65 14.75 -2.76 -13.58
N GLY A 66 14.00 -3.16 -12.56
CA GLY A 66 13.17 -4.35 -12.57
C GLY A 66 13.87 -5.64 -12.15
N SER A 67 15.20 -5.64 -11.93
CA SER A 67 15.94 -6.82 -11.47
C SER A 67 15.43 -7.31 -10.11
N LYS A 68 15.58 -8.61 -9.86
CA LYS A 68 15.28 -9.26 -8.58
C LYS A 68 15.91 -10.64 -8.53
N TYR A 69 16.16 -11.11 -7.32
CA TYR A 69 16.39 -12.50 -6.98
C TYR A 69 15.39 -12.93 -5.90
N GLU A 70 15.37 -14.23 -5.59
CA GLU A 70 14.42 -14.80 -4.63
C GLU A 70 15.14 -15.57 -3.53
N LEU A 71 14.73 -15.35 -2.28
CA LEU A 71 15.15 -16.08 -1.08
C LEU A 71 13.92 -16.72 -0.43
N ALA A 72 14.14 -17.71 0.45
CA ALA A 72 13.06 -18.44 1.15
C ALA A 72 11.97 -18.94 0.18
N ARG A 73 12.36 -19.58 -0.93
CA ARG A 73 11.41 -20.04 -1.98
C ARG A 73 10.43 -21.11 -1.48
N ASP A 74 10.77 -21.75 -0.38
CA ASP A 74 10.04 -22.78 0.36
C ASP A 74 9.42 -22.24 1.65
N SER A 75 9.34 -20.91 1.81
CA SER A 75 8.88 -20.22 3.01
C SER A 75 9.74 -20.45 4.27
N ASN A 76 10.95 -21.00 4.13
CA ASN A 76 11.91 -21.07 5.21
C ASN A 76 12.74 -19.78 5.30
N PHE A 77 12.40 -18.92 6.26
CA PHE A 77 13.08 -17.66 6.53
C PHE A 77 14.17 -17.76 7.63
N THR A 78 14.49 -18.97 8.10
CA THR A 78 15.58 -19.16 9.09
C THR A 78 16.90 -18.64 8.52
N GLY A 79 17.57 -17.74 9.23
CA GLY A 79 18.82 -17.12 8.75
C GLY A 79 18.64 -16.10 7.63
N VAL A 80 17.42 -15.81 7.17
CA VAL A 80 17.15 -14.82 6.11
C VAL A 80 17.04 -13.43 6.73
N MET A 81 18.18 -12.76 6.83
CA MET A 81 18.30 -11.38 7.33
C MET A 81 19.45 -10.66 6.61
N ASN A 82 19.27 -9.39 6.28
CA ASN A 82 20.33 -8.51 5.78
C ASN A 82 20.02 -7.04 6.11
N GLU A 83 20.82 -6.10 5.62
CA GLU A 83 20.66 -4.66 5.88
C GLU A 83 19.40 -4.02 5.26
N HIS A 84 18.72 -4.75 4.38
CA HIS A 84 17.49 -4.31 3.72
C HIS A 84 16.26 -5.03 4.27
N PHE A 85 16.41 -6.21 4.89
CA PHE A 85 15.33 -7.05 5.39
C PHE A 85 15.71 -7.62 6.76
N TYR A 86 15.14 -7.03 7.82
CA TYR A 86 15.41 -7.41 9.22
C TYR A 86 14.26 -6.94 10.11
N VAL A 87 14.20 -7.42 11.35
CA VAL A 87 13.38 -6.78 12.39
C VAL A 87 14.27 -5.93 13.27
N ASP A 88 13.87 -4.69 13.53
CA ASP A 88 14.52 -3.86 14.55
C ASP A 88 14.12 -4.33 15.96
N ALA A 89 15.09 -4.61 16.82
CA ALA A 89 14.83 -5.23 18.12
C ALA A 89 14.07 -4.31 19.10
N GLY A 90 14.27 -2.99 19.01
CA GLY A 90 13.59 -2.02 19.89
C GLY A 90 12.11 -1.86 19.55
N SER A 91 11.84 -1.41 18.33
CA SER A 91 10.49 -1.14 17.82
C SER A 91 9.73 -2.41 17.45
N GLN A 92 10.43 -3.53 17.27
CA GLN A 92 9.90 -4.80 16.76
C GLN A 92 9.28 -4.67 15.36
N ALA A 93 9.61 -3.63 14.60
CA ALA A 93 9.13 -3.45 13.23
C ALA A 93 9.93 -4.31 12.26
N LEU A 94 9.24 -4.98 11.33
CA LEU A 94 9.88 -5.56 10.15
C LEU A 94 10.28 -4.40 9.22
N VAL A 95 11.58 -4.18 9.08
CA VAL A 95 12.16 -3.12 8.27
C VAL A 95 12.45 -3.65 6.88
N MET A 96 11.88 -2.97 5.88
CA MET A 96 12.13 -3.24 4.47
C MET A 96 12.55 -1.94 3.79
N ASN A 97 13.76 -1.93 3.23
CA ASN A 97 14.28 -0.78 2.49
C ASN A 97 14.87 -1.20 1.13
N MET A 98 14.91 -0.25 0.18
CA MET A 98 15.49 -0.48 -1.15
C MET A 98 15.88 0.83 -1.84
N GLU A 99 17.04 0.84 -2.50
CA GLU A 99 17.55 1.98 -3.26
C GLU A 99 17.49 1.72 -4.76
N GLY A 100 17.15 2.75 -5.53
CA GLY A 100 17.19 2.74 -6.99
C GLY A 100 15.83 2.50 -7.67
N TYR A 101 15.79 2.79 -8.97
CA TYR A 101 14.56 2.87 -9.75
C TYR A 101 14.02 1.53 -10.20
N LYS A 102 12.72 1.29 -9.97
CA LYS A 102 12.05 0.01 -10.26
C LYS A 102 12.74 -1.18 -9.59
N LEU A 103 13.33 -0.96 -8.42
CA LEU A 103 13.89 -1.99 -7.55
C LEU A 103 12.99 -2.21 -6.34
N ARG A 104 13.03 -3.42 -5.79
CA ARG A 104 12.07 -3.89 -4.79
C ARG A 104 12.72 -4.69 -3.67
N ASN A 105 12.03 -4.71 -2.55
CA ASN A 105 12.23 -5.63 -1.45
C ASN A 105 10.86 -5.97 -0.90
N GLU A 106 10.31 -7.11 -1.31
CA GLU A 106 8.91 -7.46 -1.07
C GLU A 106 8.74 -8.94 -0.76
N LEU A 107 7.95 -9.24 0.27
CA LEU A 107 7.35 -10.55 0.43
C LEU A 107 6.33 -10.77 -0.70
N ARG A 108 6.36 -11.96 -1.30
CA ARG A 108 5.37 -12.42 -2.28
C ARG A 108 4.69 -13.66 -1.72
N VAL A 109 3.40 -13.56 -1.42
CA VAL A 109 2.59 -14.68 -0.93
C VAL A 109 2.50 -15.77 -1.99
N HIS A 110 2.66 -17.04 -1.60
CA HIS A 110 2.70 -18.19 -2.49
C HIS A 110 1.38 -18.45 -3.21
N GLU A 111 0.27 -18.29 -2.48
CA GLU A 111 -1.07 -18.54 -2.99
C GLU A 111 -1.39 -17.68 -4.22
N ASN A 112 -1.82 -18.36 -5.28
CA ASN A 112 -2.34 -17.76 -6.50
C ASN A 112 -3.86 -17.95 -6.51
N PHE A 113 -4.59 -16.98 -6.00
CA PHE A 113 -6.01 -17.10 -5.72
C PHE A 113 -6.92 -16.59 -6.83
N LYS A 114 -8.13 -17.13 -6.87
CA LYS A 114 -9.26 -16.59 -7.65
C LYS A 114 -9.90 -15.43 -6.89
N THR A 115 -10.26 -14.38 -7.61
CA THR A 115 -10.83 -13.15 -7.02
C THR A 115 -12.35 -13.16 -6.96
N ASP A 116 -13.00 -14.13 -7.58
CA ASP A 116 -14.45 -14.20 -7.84
C ASP A 116 -15.17 -15.30 -7.04
N LYS A 117 -14.47 -16.00 -6.14
CA LYS A 117 -15.11 -16.98 -5.24
C LYS A 117 -16.00 -16.25 -4.23
N ALA A 118 -17.29 -16.57 -4.21
CA ALA A 118 -18.29 -15.91 -3.35
C ALA A 118 -17.99 -16.03 -1.85
N ASP A 119 -17.53 -17.21 -1.40
CA ASP A 119 -17.37 -17.52 0.03
C ASP A 119 -15.90 -17.60 0.47
N THR A 120 -14.94 -17.19 -0.37
CA THR A 120 -13.51 -17.18 -0.03
C THR A 120 -12.94 -15.78 -0.21
N PHE A 121 -12.40 -15.23 0.87
CA PHE A 121 -11.77 -13.92 0.91
C PHE A 121 -10.31 -14.05 1.31
N TYR A 122 -9.43 -13.36 0.60
CA TYR A 122 -8.01 -13.29 0.84
C TYR A 122 -7.71 -11.93 1.44
N LYS A 123 -7.07 -11.90 2.61
CA LYS A 123 -6.78 -10.69 3.36
C LYS A 123 -5.28 -10.50 3.55
N LEU A 124 -4.78 -9.32 3.22
CA LEU A 124 -3.45 -8.84 3.59
C LEU A 124 -3.64 -7.65 4.55
N SER A 125 -3.15 -7.79 5.77
CA SER A 125 -3.22 -6.78 6.82
C SER A 125 -1.83 -6.22 7.09
N ALA A 126 -1.68 -4.91 7.13
CA ALA A 126 -0.43 -4.26 7.47
C ALA A 126 -0.67 -3.03 8.35
N GLU A 127 0.17 -2.83 9.35
CA GLU A 127 0.33 -1.56 10.05
C GLU A 127 1.74 -1.06 9.75
N LEU A 128 1.82 -0.01 8.92
CA LEU A 128 3.08 0.40 8.30
C LEU A 128 3.36 1.88 8.45
N MET A 129 4.64 2.23 8.48
CA MET A 129 5.14 3.61 8.55
C MET A 129 6.28 3.80 7.54
N PRO A 130 6.09 4.61 6.49
CA PRO A 130 7.17 5.05 5.62
C PRO A 130 8.16 5.92 6.41
N ILE A 131 9.46 5.70 6.23
CA ILE A 131 10.51 6.47 6.90
C ILE A 131 11.10 7.49 5.93
N ASN A 132 11.04 8.77 6.31
CA ASN A 132 11.54 9.91 5.52
C ASN A 132 11.09 9.91 4.04
N PRO A 133 9.82 9.61 3.72
CA PRO A 133 9.42 9.34 2.33
C PRO A 133 9.52 10.58 1.42
N ARG A 134 9.48 11.80 1.98
CA ARG A 134 9.74 13.07 1.27
C ARG A 134 11.19 13.16 0.79
N GLU A 135 12.12 12.87 1.68
CA GLU A 135 13.57 12.90 1.40
C GLU A 135 13.92 11.87 0.33
N SER A 136 13.35 10.68 0.41
CA SER A 136 13.60 9.60 -0.53
C SER A 136 13.26 9.91 -1.99
N VAL A 137 12.31 10.81 -2.25
CA VAL A 137 11.87 11.15 -3.62
C VAL A 137 12.38 12.52 -4.09
N LYS A 138 13.08 13.28 -3.23
CA LYS A 138 13.40 14.70 -3.49
C LYS A 138 14.25 14.92 -4.74
N ASP A 139 15.12 13.96 -5.06
CA ASP A 139 16.09 14.02 -6.16
C ASP A 139 15.61 13.23 -7.40
N SER A 140 14.39 12.71 -7.36
CA SER A 140 13.77 12.06 -8.52
C SER A 140 13.33 13.11 -9.53
N PRO A 141 13.66 12.96 -10.83
CA PRO A 141 13.28 13.92 -11.87
C PRO A 141 11.84 13.71 -12.39
N SER A 142 11.17 12.65 -11.95
CA SER A 142 9.86 12.23 -12.47
C SER A 142 8.70 12.94 -11.77
N LYS A 143 7.52 12.93 -12.41
CA LYS A 143 6.29 13.53 -11.87
C LYS A 143 5.30 12.48 -11.34
N ASN A 144 5.68 11.22 -11.33
CA ASN A 144 4.85 10.09 -10.89
C ASN A 144 5.58 9.22 -9.88
N ASP A 145 6.34 9.85 -9.00
CA ASP A 145 7.09 9.18 -7.96
C ASP A 145 6.13 8.57 -6.94
N ALA A 146 6.28 7.27 -6.76
CA ALA A 146 5.50 6.50 -5.84
C ALA A 146 6.38 5.49 -5.12
N MET A 147 6.10 5.33 -3.83
CA MET A 147 6.58 4.21 -3.04
C MET A 147 5.45 3.22 -2.88
N THR A 148 5.54 2.06 -3.52
CA THR A 148 4.52 1.01 -3.36
C THR A 148 4.84 0.15 -2.14
N PHE A 149 3.85 -0.04 -1.26
CA PHE A 149 4.01 -0.87 -0.05
C PHE A 149 3.25 -2.17 -0.10
N LEU A 150 2.01 -2.15 -0.60
CA LEU A 150 1.13 -3.31 -0.67
C LEU A 150 0.61 -3.47 -2.10
N GLN A 151 0.53 -4.70 -2.59
CA GLN A 151 0.06 -4.98 -3.95
C GLN A 151 -0.86 -6.19 -4.02
N VAL A 152 -1.79 -6.13 -4.97
CA VAL A 152 -2.44 -7.31 -5.54
C VAL A 152 -1.98 -7.41 -6.98
N HIS A 153 -1.18 -8.42 -7.30
CA HIS A 153 -0.69 -8.66 -8.65
C HIS A 153 -1.35 -9.92 -9.22
N ASN A 154 -1.32 -10.07 -10.54
CA ASN A 154 -1.76 -11.31 -11.20
C ASN A 154 -0.59 -12.23 -11.53
N LYS A 155 -0.86 -13.53 -11.52
CA LYS A 155 -0.03 -14.58 -12.09
C LYS A 155 -0.42 -14.85 -13.55
N GLY A 156 -1.64 -14.52 -13.97
CA GLY A 156 -2.17 -14.83 -15.30
C GLY A 156 -3.52 -15.55 -15.19
N THR A 157 -4.03 -16.06 -16.30
CA THR A 157 -5.29 -16.82 -16.34
C THR A 157 -5.15 -18.23 -15.79
N PHE A 158 -3.94 -18.81 -15.85
CA PHE A 158 -3.59 -20.05 -15.18
C PHE A 158 -2.10 -20.12 -14.80
N ASP A 159 -1.77 -20.92 -13.79
CA ASP A 159 -0.40 -21.16 -13.33
C ASP A 159 0.23 -22.33 -14.11
N ASP A 160 1.26 -22.03 -14.89
CA ASP A 160 2.05 -23.01 -15.66
C ASP A 160 3.36 -23.42 -14.94
N GLY A 161 3.52 -23.00 -13.67
CA GLY A 161 4.76 -23.17 -12.91
C GLY A 161 5.87 -22.20 -13.30
N LYS A 162 5.65 -21.29 -14.26
CA LYS A 162 6.63 -20.29 -14.74
C LYS A 162 6.13 -18.88 -14.49
N HIS A 163 5.73 -18.16 -15.54
CA HIS A 163 5.24 -16.78 -15.46
C HIS A 163 3.71 -16.71 -15.42
N GLY A 164 3.02 -17.82 -15.67
CA GLY A 164 1.58 -17.91 -15.88
C GLY A 164 1.16 -17.41 -17.25
N VAL A 165 0.21 -18.10 -17.86
CA VAL A 165 -0.29 -17.75 -19.19
C VAL A 165 -1.28 -16.60 -19.07
N GLY A 166 -1.27 -15.68 -20.05
CA GLY A 166 -2.10 -14.48 -19.99
C GLY A 166 -1.65 -13.47 -18.94
N TYR A 167 -0.45 -13.61 -18.38
CA TYR A 167 0.12 -12.65 -17.43
C TYR A 167 0.05 -11.21 -17.96
N ILE A 168 -0.48 -10.32 -17.12
CA ILE A 168 -0.52 -8.88 -17.39
C ILE A 168 0.58 -8.24 -16.54
N PRO A 169 1.55 -7.51 -17.14
CA PRO A 169 2.63 -6.85 -16.40
C PRO A 169 2.17 -5.57 -15.69
N HIS A 170 0.97 -5.60 -15.13
CA HIS A 170 0.33 -4.51 -14.38
C HIS A 170 -0.45 -5.14 -13.21
N PRO A 171 -0.20 -4.73 -11.96
CA PRO A 171 -0.95 -5.21 -10.81
C PRO A 171 -2.41 -4.74 -10.85
N LEU A 172 -3.30 -5.50 -10.19
CA LEU A 172 -4.66 -5.06 -9.90
C LEU A 172 -4.65 -3.84 -8.98
N LEU A 173 -3.86 -3.89 -7.91
CA LEU A 173 -3.74 -2.83 -6.92
C LEU A 173 -2.26 -2.54 -6.61
N ARG A 174 -1.93 -1.25 -6.50
CA ARG A 174 -0.81 -0.76 -5.70
C ARG A 174 -1.32 0.23 -4.66
N LEU A 175 -1.06 -0.03 -3.39
CA LEU A 175 -1.18 0.95 -2.32
C LEU A 175 0.17 1.66 -2.18
N VAL A 176 0.16 2.98 -2.38
CA VAL A 176 1.38 3.78 -2.49
C VAL A 176 1.36 4.98 -1.56
N TYR A 177 2.54 5.48 -1.20
CA TYR A 177 2.74 6.89 -0.83
C TYR A 177 3.18 7.70 -2.05
N GLU A 178 2.67 8.93 -2.16
CA GLU A 178 3.14 9.91 -3.14
C GLU A 178 3.27 11.29 -2.49
N ALA A 179 4.41 11.94 -2.71
CA ALA A 179 4.70 13.26 -2.14
C ALA A 179 3.85 14.38 -2.78
N ASP A 180 3.50 14.25 -4.06
CA ASP A 180 2.52 15.12 -4.72
C ASP A 180 1.77 14.34 -5.81
N ARG A 181 0.44 14.42 -5.76
CA ARG A 181 -0.42 14.06 -6.88
C ARG A 181 -1.40 15.18 -7.14
N LYS A 182 -1.17 15.90 -8.24
CA LYS A 182 -2.07 16.97 -8.71
C LYS A 182 -2.33 18.01 -7.60
N GLY A 183 -1.30 18.35 -6.82
CA GLY A 183 -1.38 19.31 -5.73
C GLY A 183 -1.89 18.75 -4.39
N ILE A 184 -2.27 17.47 -4.32
CA ILE A 184 -2.53 16.78 -3.05
C ILE A 184 -1.20 16.17 -2.60
N LYS A 185 -0.67 16.65 -1.48
CA LYS A 185 0.67 16.32 -0.99
C LYS A 185 0.63 15.30 0.13
N ASP A 186 1.66 14.48 0.21
CA ASP A 186 1.88 13.54 1.30
C ASP A 186 0.65 12.65 1.58
N ASN A 187 0.17 11.95 0.56
CA ASN A 187 -1.02 11.10 0.68
C ASN A 187 -0.73 9.64 0.33
N TYR A 188 -1.48 8.76 0.98
CA TYR A 188 -1.63 7.39 0.52
C TYR A 188 -2.64 7.30 -0.62
N TRP A 189 -2.38 6.45 -1.60
CA TRP A 189 -3.26 6.24 -2.75
C TRP A 189 -3.43 4.76 -3.06
N ALA A 190 -4.64 4.38 -3.43
CA ALA A 190 -4.91 3.13 -4.14
C ALA A 190 -4.87 3.39 -5.66
N ILE A 191 -3.90 2.83 -6.35
CA ILE A 191 -3.83 2.81 -7.82
C ILE A 191 -4.36 1.46 -8.29
N ILE A 192 -5.58 1.46 -8.84
CA ILE A 192 -6.28 0.24 -9.23
C ILE A 192 -6.37 0.17 -10.75
N LYS A 193 -5.93 -0.97 -11.31
CA LYS A 193 -6.07 -1.28 -12.73
C LYS A 193 -7.52 -1.63 -13.02
N ASN A 194 -8.18 -0.84 -13.86
CA ASN A 194 -9.63 -0.82 -14.07
C ASN A 194 -10.12 -1.60 -15.31
N ASN A 195 -9.26 -2.48 -15.85
CA ASN A 195 -9.58 -3.44 -16.90
C ASN A 195 -8.47 -4.51 -16.95
N ASN A 196 -8.72 -5.64 -17.60
CA ASN A 196 -7.74 -6.72 -17.78
C ASN A 196 -6.95 -6.60 -19.10
N VAL A 197 -6.83 -5.41 -19.68
CA VAL A 197 -6.06 -5.20 -20.92
C VAL A 197 -4.56 -5.06 -20.59
N ASN A 198 -3.72 -5.87 -21.23
CA ASN A 198 -2.28 -5.68 -21.20
C ASN A 198 -1.92 -4.39 -21.94
N CYS A 199 -1.46 -3.39 -21.20
CA CYS A 199 -1.08 -2.06 -21.70
C CYS A 199 0.43 -1.83 -21.73
N SER A 200 1.22 -2.90 -21.69
CA SER A 200 2.68 -2.78 -21.84
C SER A 200 3.04 -2.35 -23.26
N ASP A 201 4.25 -1.79 -23.42
CA ASP A 201 4.76 -1.37 -24.73
C ASP A 201 4.76 -2.50 -25.75
N ALA A 202 5.09 -3.72 -25.32
CA ALA A 202 5.14 -4.92 -26.16
C ALA A 202 3.77 -5.47 -26.59
N SER A 203 2.67 -4.99 -26.00
CA SER A 203 1.32 -5.53 -26.27
C SER A 203 0.65 -5.00 -27.53
N GLY A 204 1.14 -3.87 -28.08
CA GLY A 204 0.44 -3.13 -29.14
C GLY A 204 -0.79 -2.33 -28.67
N ASN A 205 -1.30 -2.56 -27.45
CA ASN A 205 -2.52 -1.92 -26.96
C ASN A 205 -2.31 -0.54 -26.32
N LYS A 206 -1.07 -0.09 -26.13
CA LYS A 206 -0.75 1.13 -25.33
C LYS A 206 -1.57 2.36 -25.73
N GLN A 207 -1.91 2.50 -27.01
CA GLN A 207 -2.63 3.67 -27.54
C GLN A 207 -4.16 3.54 -27.56
N THR A 208 -4.70 2.37 -27.19
CA THR A 208 -6.15 2.14 -27.14
C THR A 208 -6.81 2.97 -26.04
N ALA A 209 -8.12 3.20 -26.18
CA ALA A 209 -8.91 3.90 -25.17
C ALA A 209 -8.83 3.20 -23.80
N ASP A 210 -8.86 1.87 -23.79
CA ASP A 210 -8.76 1.06 -22.57
C ASP A 210 -7.44 1.27 -21.84
N CYS A 211 -6.34 1.46 -22.57
CA CYS A 211 -5.03 1.69 -21.96
C CYS A 211 -4.84 3.13 -21.49
N LYS A 212 -5.47 4.11 -22.14
CA LYS A 212 -5.47 5.52 -21.68
C LYS A 212 -6.25 5.70 -20.38
N ASN A 213 -7.32 4.93 -20.18
CA ASN A 213 -8.16 4.95 -18.98
C ASN A 213 -7.97 3.72 -18.08
N ALA A 214 -6.81 3.07 -18.16
CA ALA A 214 -6.55 1.80 -17.50
C ALA A 214 -6.52 1.85 -15.97
N TYR A 215 -6.48 3.04 -15.35
CA TYR A 215 -6.23 3.17 -13.92
C TYR A 215 -7.16 4.18 -13.26
N ILE A 216 -7.81 3.74 -12.18
CA ILE A 216 -8.41 4.64 -11.20
C ILE A 216 -7.40 4.89 -10.06
N ARG A 217 -7.51 6.06 -9.43
CA ARG A 217 -6.64 6.49 -8.34
C ARG A 217 -7.49 7.08 -7.24
N LEU A 218 -7.51 6.44 -6.09
CA LEU A 218 -8.37 6.80 -4.96
C LEU A 218 -7.47 7.28 -3.81
N ASN A 219 -7.79 8.44 -3.26
CA ASN A 219 -7.08 9.01 -2.12
C ASN A 219 -7.46 8.23 -0.86
N LEU A 220 -6.47 7.69 -0.14
CA LEU A 220 -6.66 6.96 1.12
C LEU A 220 -6.39 7.84 2.35
N GLY A 221 -6.16 9.14 2.12
CA GLY A 221 -5.93 10.16 3.13
C GLY A 221 -4.45 10.47 3.32
N GLU A 222 -4.20 11.45 4.19
CA GLU A 222 -2.88 12.01 4.45
C GLU A 222 -1.97 11.01 5.17
N PHE A 223 -0.68 11.10 4.88
CA PHE A 223 0.41 10.47 5.61
C PHE A 223 0.76 11.34 6.81
N GLU A 224 0.78 10.72 7.99
CA GLU A 224 1.19 11.37 9.22
C GLU A 224 2.60 10.88 9.60
N GLU A 225 3.52 11.84 9.72
CA GLU A 225 4.91 11.54 10.03
C GLU A 225 5.03 10.92 11.42
N ASN A 226 5.81 9.85 11.53
CA ASN A 226 5.99 9.05 12.76
C ASN A 226 4.73 8.33 13.27
N VAL A 227 3.64 8.26 12.51
CA VAL A 227 2.43 7.54 12.92
C VAL A 227 2.21 6.34 11.99
N PRO A 228 2.23 5.09 12.51
CA PRO A 228 1.87 3.93 11.73
C PRO A 228 0.42 4.01 11.27
N THR A 229 0.16 3.63 10.02
CA THR A 229 -1.20 3.57 9.46
C THR A 229 -1.57 2.12 9.20
N LYS A 230 -2.78 1.72 9.62
CA LYS A 230 -3.28 0.37 9.40
C LYS A 230 -4.06 0.29 8.10
N PHE A 231 -3.69 -0.65 7.25
CA PHE A 231 -4.40 -1.02 6.03
C PHE A 231 -4.78 -2.49 6.04
N ASP A 232 -6.03 -2.78 5.68
CA ASP A 232 -6.46 -4.11 5.29
C ASP A 232 -6.84 -4.10 3.81
N ILE A 233 -6.31 -5.05 3.03
CA ILE A 233 -6.69 -5.29 1.65
C ILE A 233 -7.39 -6.65 1.60
N ILE A 234 -8.64 -6.66 1.16
CA ILE A 234 -9.48 -7.86 1.10
C ILE A 234 -9.91 -8.08 -0.35
N VAL A 235 -9.70 -9.29 -0.85
CA VAL A 235 -10.06 -9.70 -2.22
C VAL A 235 -10.89 -10.97 -2.19
N GLY A 236 -12.05 -10.97 -2.83
CA GLY A 236 -12.98 -12.11 -2.90
C GLY A 236 -14.35 -11.64 -3.36
N ASP A 237 -15.24 -12.55 -3.77
CA ASP A 237 -16.58 -12.21 -4.27
C ASP A 237 -16.58 -11.10 -5.35
N SER A 238 -15.60 -11.14 -6.26
CA SER A 238 -15.36 -10.13 -7.29
C SER A 238 -15.20 -8.70 -6.74
N LYS A 239 -14.75 -8.55 -5.50
CA LYS A 239 -14.52 -7.25 -4.86
C LYS A 239 -13.07 -7.07 -4.42
N LEU A 240 -12.61 -5.83 -4.53
CA LEU A 240 -11.42 -5.31 -3.87
C LEU A 240 -11.87 -4.30 -2.81
N VAL A 241 -11.67 -4.64 -1.54
CA VAL A 241 -11.98 -3.77 -0.41
C VAL A 241 -10.67 -3.31 0.24
N ILE A 242 -10.57 -2.02 0.56
CA ILE A 242 -9.46 -1.45 1.32
C ILE A 242 -10.02 -0.70 2.51
N THR A 243 -9.55 -1.03 3.71
CA THR A 243 -9.83 -0.24 4.91
C THR A 243 -8.59 0.48 5.38
N ARG A 244 -8.74 1.71 5.89
CA ARG A 244 -7.71 2.44 6.63
C ARG A 244 -8.18 2.61 8.07
N ASP A 245 -7.38 2.18 9.03
CA ASP A 245 -7.67 2.32 10.47
C ASP A 245 -9.08 1.80 10.83
N GLY A 246 -9.47 0.68 10.20
CA GLY A 246 -10.78 0.03 10.38
C GLY A 246 -11.94 0.66 9.60
N LYS A 247 -11.74 1.79 8.91
CA LYS A 247 -12.75 2.44 8.07
C LYS A 247 -12.64 2.01 6.62
N GLU A 248 -13.75 1.59 6.00
CA GLU A 248 -13.79 1.31 4.56
C GLU A 248 -13.50 2.57 3.74
N MET A 249 -12.47 2.50 2.90
CA MET A 249 -12.05 3.58 2.00
C MET A 249 -12.32 3.25 0.55
N VAL A 250 -12.27 1.96 0.19
CA VAL A 250 -12.50 1.45 -1.16
C VAL A 250 -13.34 0.18 -1.08
N ASN A 251 -14.33 0.08 -1.97
CA ASN A 251 -15.12 -1.11 -2.24
C ASN A 251 -15.39 -1.14 -3.75
N HIS A 252 -14.51 -1.81 -4.48
CA HIS A 252 -14.44 -1.73 -5.94
C HIS A 252 -14.79 -3.08 -6.58
N ASP A 253 -15.69 -3.06 -7.56
CA ASP A 253 -16.02 -4.23 -8.38
C ASP A 253 -14.84 -4.57 -9.30
N ILE A 254 -14.36 -5.79 -9.19
CA ILE A 254 -13.26 -6.36 -9.99
C ILE A 254 -13.72 -7.57 -10.80
N THR A 255 -15.00 -7.67 -11.16
CA THR A 255 -15.54 -8.73 -12.01
C THR A 255 -14.76 -8.88 -13.33
N TYR A 256 -14.24 -7.77 -13.88
CA TYR A 256 -13.38 -7.78 -15.07
C TYR A 256 -12.04 -8.52 -14.87
N TRP A 257 -11.68 -8.83 -13.63
CA TRP A 257 -10.42 -9.48 -13.24
C TRP A 257 -10.58 -10.95 -12.85
N LYS A 258 -11.82 -11.50 -12.86
CA LYS A 258 -12.14 -12.86 -12.39
C LYS A 258 -11.28 -13.98 -12.98
N ASP A 259 -10.87 -13.83 -14.24
CA ASP A 259 -10.09 -14.85 -14.93
C ASP A 259 -8.64 -14.88 -14.45
N MET A 260 -8.16 -13.80 -13.83
CA MET A 260 -6.76 -13.61 -13.41
C MET A 260 -6.52 -14.18 -12.01
N LEU A 261 -5.75 -15.27 -11.93
CA LEU A 261 -5.15 -15.70 -10.67
C LEU A 261 -4.30 -14.57 -10.11
N SER A 262 -4.49 -14.26 -8.83
CA SER A 262 -3.91 -13.10 -8.16
C SER A 262 -3.12 -13.50 -6.92
N TYR A 263 -2.19 -12.66 -6.48
CA TYR A 263 -1.38 -12.88 -5.29
C TYR A 263 -1.02 -11.55 -4.63
N PHE A 264 -0.76 -11.60 -3.33
CA PHE A 264 -0.35 -10.44 -2.56
C PHE A 264 1.16 -10.21 -2.59
N LYS A 265 1.55 -8.94 -2.46
CA LYS A 265 2.91 -8.53 -2.11
C LYS A 265 2.90 -7.46 -1.03
N ALA A 266 3.91 -7.46 -0.17
CA ALA A 266 4.13 -6.45 0.87
C ALA A 266 5.62 -6.13 1.02
N GLY A 267 5.97 -4.85 1.13
CA GLY A 267 7.35 -4.40 1.35
C GLY A 267 7.58 -3.00 0.80
N VAL A 268 8.63 -2.81 0.01
CA VAL A 268 8.86 -1.57 -0.74
C VAL A 268 9.15 -1.86 -2.22
N TYR A 269 8.53 -1.09 -3.11
CA TYR A 269 8.86 -1.08 -4.53
C TYR A 269 8.91 0.36 -5.05
N ASN A 270 10.06 0.76 -5.59
CA ASN A 270 10.34 2.15 -5.97
C ASN A 270 9.84 2.46 -7.38
N GLN A 271 9.04 3.52 -7.53
CA GLN A 271 8.71 4.13 -8.83
C GLN A 271 9.33 5.52 -9.01
N PHE A 272 10.41 5.78 -8.28
CA PHE A 272 11.19 7.02 -8.29
C PHE A 272 12.67 6.71 -8.50
N GLU A 273 13.44 7.71 -8.91
CA GLU A 273 14.88 7.61 -9.17
C GLU A 273 15.68 8.30 -8.06
N ASN A 274 16.99 8.02 -7.99
CA ASN A 274 17.95 8.73 -7.12
C ASN A 274 17.59 8.78 -5.62
N GLY A 275 17.06 7.68 -5.07
CA GLY A 275 16.80 7.62 -3.65
C GLY A 275 16.50 6.23 -3.12
N LYS A 276 16.23 6.18 -1.82
CA LYS A 276 16.01 4.97 -1.04
C LYS A 276 14.68 5.03 -0.31
N SER A 277 13.82 4.03 -0.51
CA SER A 277 12.62 3.84 0.30
C SER A 277 12.93 3.02 1.54
N GLU A 278 12.20 3.28 2.61
CA GLU A 278 12.20 2.47 3.81
C GLU A 278 10.79 2.47 4.41
N ALA A 279 10.31 1.29 4.80
CA ALA A 279 9.05 1.12 5.50
C ALA A 279 9.25 0.19 6.69
N HIS A 280 8.63 0.59 7.81
CA HIS A 280 8.59 -0.18 9.04
C HIS A 280 7.19 -0.80 9.16
N PHE A 281 7.12 -2.12 9.15
CA PHE A 281 5.88 -2.87 9.34
C PHE A 281 5.79 -3.33 10.79
N TYR A 282 4.90 -2.71 11.56
CA TYR A 282 4.67 -3.06 12.96
C TYR A 282 3.76 -4.29 13.10
N GLN A 283 2.86 -4.47 12.14
CA GLN A 283 2.08 -5.68 11.92
C GLN A 283 2.07 -5.99 10.42
N LEU A 284 2.20 -7.27 10.06
CA LEU A 284 2.02 -7.76 8.70
C LEU A 284 1.51 -9.20 8.75
N ASP A 285 0.33 -9.45 8.21
CA ASP A 285 -0.36 -10.74 8.29
C ASP A 285 -1.11 -11.07 6.99
N TYR A 286 -1.27 -12.36 6.74
CA TYR A 286 -2.02 -12.89 5.60
C TYR A 286 -2.99 -13.97 6.07
N GLN A 287 -4.23 -13.88 5.63
CA GLN A 287 -5.29 -14.80 6.01
C GLN A 287 -6.18 -15.17 4.82
N ILE A 288 -6.69 -16.40 4.85
CA ILE A 288 -7.78 -16.86 4.00
C ILE A 288 -9.01 -17.01 4.89
N ILE A 289 -10.08 -16.30 4.56
CA ILE A 289 -11.34 -16.26 5.31
C ILE A 289 -12.38 -16.98 4.46
N ASN A 290 -12.95 -18.07 5.01
CA ASN A 290 -14.08 -18.76 4.40
C ASN A 290 -15.36 -18.36 5.13
N LYS A 291 -16.41 -18.01 4.39
CA LYS A 291 -17.75 -17.77 4.95
C LYS A 291 -18.58 -19.05 5.00
#